data_AF-A0AAJ2U5P4-F1
#
_entry.id   AF-A0AAJ2U5P4-F1
#
_cell.length_a   1.000
_cell.length_b   1.000
_cell.length_c   1.000
_cell.angle_alpha   90.00
_cell.angle_beta   90.00
_cell.angle_gamma   90.00
#
_symmetry.space_group_name_H-M   'P 1'
#
loop_
_entity.id
_entity.type
_entity.pdbx_description
1 polymer ?
#
loop_
_entity_poly.entity_id
_entity_poly.type
_entity_poly.pdbx_seq_one_letter_code
_entity_poly.pdbx_strand_id
1 'polypeptide(L)'
;DQKRTMLNHPLIELIRSSLEVIQSYWRYEPIFRVIKTELIYPLGENTKKMREKVDKLENYVLAHGINGSKWTKKDRWVYRNISGL
;
A
#
# COMPACT_ATOMS: atom_id res chain seq x y z
N ASP A 1 -13.89 -8.46 33.05
CA ASP A 1 -13.97 -7.80 31.74
C ASP A 1 -12.69 -6.98 31.54
N GLN A 2 -11.77 -7.43 30.67
CA GLN A 2 -10.54 -6.68 30.39
C GLN A 2 -10.67 -6.01 29.02
N LYS A 3 -10.53 -4.69 28.98
CA LYS A 3 -10.47 -3.92 27.73
C LYS A 3 -9.23 -4.36 26.95
N ARG A 4 -9.42 -5.13 25.88
CA ARG A 4 -8.34 -5.43 24.92
C ARG A 4 -8.04 -4.18 24.10
N THR A 5 -6.77 -3.87 23.91
CA THR A 5 -6.35 -2.75 23.07
C THR A 5 -6.63 -3.09 21.61
N MET A 6 -7.31 -2.19 20.88
CA MET A 6 -7.67 -2.39 19.47
C MET A 6 -6.65 -1.74 18.51
N LEU A 7 -5.53 -1.23 19.04
CA LEU A 7 -4.54 -0.49 18.26
C LEU A 7 -3.96 -1.31 17.10
N ASN A 8 -3.88 -2.64 17.25
CA ASN A 8 -3.37 -3.56 16.23
C ASN A 8 -4.48 -4.20 15.38
N HIS A 9 -5.75 -3.81 15.57
CA HIS A 9 -6.84 -4.35 14.79
C HIS A 9 -6.77 -3.82 13.34
N PRO A 10 -6.90 -4.66 12.29
CA PRO A 10 -6.71 -4.23 10.91
C PRO A 10 -7.57 -3.03 10.49
N LEU A 11 -8.82 -2.95 10.98
CA LEU A 11 -9.70 -1.81 10.73
C LEU A 11 -9.17 -0.49 11.32
N ILE A 12 -8.58 -0.54 12.51
CA ILE A 12 -8.02 0.65 13.16
C ILE A 12 -6.77 1.12 12.42
N GLU A 13 -5.91 0.18 12.01
CA GLU A 13 -4.75 0.51 11.18
C GLU A 13 -5.17 1.06 9.83
N LEU A 14 -6.21 0.52 9.19
CA LEU A 14 -6.74 1.03 7.93
C LEU A 14 -7.15 2.50 8.04
N ILE A 15 -7.94 2.84 9.07
CA ILE A 15 -8.43 4.21 9.27
C ILE A 15 -7.24 5.16 9.51
N ARG A 16 -6.33 4.80 10.43
CA ARG A 16 -5.17 5.63 10.79
C ARG A 16 -4.25 5.85 9.59
N SER A 17 -3.85 4.76 8.93
CA SER A 17 -2.94 4.82 7.78
C SER A 17 -3.58 5.54 6.59
N SER A 18 -4.90 5.40 6.36
CA SER A 18 -5.60 6.14 5.29
C SER A 18 -5.56 7.66 5.50
N LEU A 19 -5.76 8.12 6.74
CA LEU A 19 -5.63 9.55 7.06
C LEU A 19 -4.18 10.02 6.88
N GLU A 20 -3.21 9.18 7.24
CA GLU A 20 -1.80 9.48 7.06
C GLU A 20 -1.38 9.53 5.59
N VAL A 21 -1.95 8.70 4.70
CA VAL A 21 -1.74 8.81 3.24
C VAL A 21 -2.08 10.21 2.75
N ILE A 22 -3.21 10.77 3.21
CA ILE A 22 -3.66 12.11 2.83
C ILE A 22 -2.71 13.18 3.39
N GLN A 23 -2.40 13.10 4.69
CA GLN A 23 -1.55 14.10 5.38
C GLN A 23 -0.10 14.09 4.88
N SER A 24 0.42 12.93 4.52
CA SER A 24 1.81 12.74 4.11
C SER A 24 2.03 12.96 2.61
N TYR A 25 1.02 13.41 1.86
CA TYR A 25 1.07 13.55 0.41
C TYR A 25 1.50 12.23 -0.26
N TRP A 26 0.70 11.18 -0.07
CA TRP A 26 0.88 9.89 -0.76
C TRP A 26 2.27 9.27 -0.57
N ARG A 27 2.79 9.33 0.66
CA ARG A 27 4.01 8.59 1.01
C ARG A 27 3.78 7.10 0.86
N TYR A 28 4.81 6.44 0.37
CA TYR A 28 4.87 5.00 0.18
C TYR A 28 4.42 4.22 1.43
N GLU A 29 5.00 4.51 2.59
CA GLU A 29 4.81 3.70 3.80
C GLU A 29 3.35 3.67 4.29
N PRO A 30 2.64 4.81 4.45
CA PRO A 30 1.21 4.81 4.76
C PRO A 30 0.35 4.06 3.73
N ILE A 31 0.68 4.16 2.43
CA ILE A 31 -0.08 3.46 1.37
C ILE A 31 0.04 1.95 1.53
N PHE A 32 1.24 1.43 1.76
CA PHE A 32 1.41 -0.01 1.94
C PHE A 32 0.87 -0.51 3.27
N ARG A 33 0.83 0.31 4.33
CA ARG A 33 0.11 -0.04 5.56
C ARG A 33 -1.39 -0.20 5.32
N VAL A 34 -2.01 0.72 4.57
CA VAL A 34 -3.42 0.59 4.12
C VAL A 34 -3.63 -0.72 3.38
N ILE A 35 -2.83 -0.98 2.33
CA ILE A 35 -3.00 -2.16 1.46
C ILE A 35 -2.80 -3.46 2.27
N LYS A 36 -1.80 -3.50 3.16
CA LYS A 36 -1.46 -4.67 3.99
C LYS A 36 -2.47 -4.97 5.09
N THR A 37 -3.46 -4.10 5.33
CA THR A 37 -4.62 -4.47 6.16
C THR A 37 -5.52 -5.53 5.50
N GLU A 38 -5.36 -5.75 4.19
CA GLU A 38 -6.13 -6.68 3.35
C GLU A 38 -7.62 -6.31 3.18
N LEU A 39 -8.09 -5.27 3.87
CA LEU A 39 -9.50 -4.85 3.88
C LEU A 39 -9.95 -4.13 2.60
N ILE A 40 -9.00 -3.67 1.78
CA ILE A 40 -9.28 -2.98 0.50
C ILE A 40 -9.07 -3.88 -0.72
N TYR A 41 -8.82 -5.17 -0.51
CA TYR A 41 -8.74 -6.12 -1.61
C TYR A 41 -10.12 -6.26 -2.30
N PRO A 42 -10.15 -6.50 -3.62
CA PRO A 42 -11.42 -6.71 -4.31
C PRO A 42 -12.17 -7.90 -3.72
N LEU A 43 -13.49 -7.76 -3.59
CA LEU A 43 -14.36 -8.83 -3.08
C LEU A 43 -14.32 -10.06 -4.00
N GLY A 44 -14.27 -11.24 -3.41
CA GLY A 44 -14.22 -12.51 -4.15
C GLY A 44 -12.84 -12.89 -4.72
N GLU A 45 -11.83 -12.03 -4.59
CA GLU A 45 -10.46 -12.39 -4.95
C GLU A 45 -9.79 -13.28 -3.90
N ASN A 46 -8.86 -14.12 -4.35
CA ASN A 46 -8.06 -14.94 -3.44
C ASN A 46 -7.03 -14.08 -2.69
N THR A 47 -7.13 -14.03 -1.36
CA THR A 47 -6.25 -13.22 -0.51
C THR A 47 -4.76 -13.54 -0.69
N LYS A 48 -4.39 -14.81 -0.89
CA LYS A 48 -3.00 -15.20 -1.11
C LYS A 48 -2.47 -14.63 -2.42
N LYS A 49 -3.24 -14.76 -3.51
CA LYS A 49 -2.90 -14.16 -4.81
C LYS A 49 -2.81 -12.63 -4.74
N MET A 50 -3.67 -12.01 -3.93
CA MET A 50 -3.61 -10.56 -3.71
C MET A 50 -2.35 -10.14 -2.96
N ARG A 51 -1.96 -10.85 -1.89
CA ARG A 51 -0.67 -10.60 -1.20
C ARG A 51 0.52 -10.68 -2.16
N GLU A 52 0.59 -11.72 -3.00
CA GLU A 52 1.66 -11.85 -4.00
C GLU A 52 1.70 -10.68 -5.01
N LYS A 53 0.53 -10.16 -5.40
CA LYS A 53 0.44 -8.95 -6.26
C LYS A 53 0.92 -7.71 -5.51
N VAL A 54 0.57 -7.56 -4.24
CA VAL A 54 0.98 -6.45 -3.37
C VAL A 54 2.49 -6.46 -3.16
N ASP A 55 3.09 -7.62 -2.90
CA ASP A 55 4.54 -7.75 -2.74
C ASP A 55 5.30 -7.33 -4.01
N LYS A 56 4.80 -7.74 -5.19
CA LYS A 56 5.36 -7.31 -6.49
C LYS A 56 5.23 -5.80 -6.70
N LEU A 57 4.06 -5.24 -6.35
CA LEU A 57 3.82 -3.80 -6.41
C LEU A 57 4.76 -3.04 -5.47
N GLU A 58 4.98 -3.55 -4.26
CA GLU A 58 5.87 -2.96 -3.26
C GLU A 58 7.31 -2.84 -3.76
N ASN A 59 7.85 -3.95 -4.25
CA ASN A 59 9.18 -4.00 -4.84
C ASN A 59 9.31 -3.04 -6.03
N TYR A 60 8.30 -2.98 -6.90
CA TYR A 60 8.27 -2.07 -8.03
C TYR A 60 8.31 -0.60 -7.57
N VAL A 61 7.44 -0.23 -6.63
CA VAL A 61 7.32 1.13 -6.12
C VAL A 61 8.62 1.60 -5.47
N LEU A 62 9.26 0.74 -4.67
CA LEU A 62 10.56 1.02 -4.06
C LEU A 62 11.64 1.22 -5.13
N ALA A 63 11.76 0.29 -6.08
CA ALA A 63 12.79 0.36 -7.13
C ALA A 63 12.65 1.60 -8.03
N HIS A 64 11.43 2.10 -8.25
CA HIS A 64 11.15 3.24 -9.15
C HIS A 64 10.87 4.56 -8.40
N GLY A 65 10.99 4.56 -7.06
CA GLY A 65 10.71 5.72 -6.21
C GLY A 65 9.33 6.32 -6.49
N ILE A 66 8.28 5.48 -6.55
CA ILE A 66 6.91 5.95 -6.75
C ILE A 66 6.39 6.55 -5.43
N ASN A 67 6.16 7.86 -5.43
CA ASN A 67 5.80 8.61 -4.24
C ASN A 67 5.05 9.91 -4.65
N GLY A 68 4.23 10.45 -3.76
CA GLY A 68 3.53 11.71 -3.98
C GLY A 68 2.63 11.69 -5.19
N SER A 69 2.70 12.76 -6.00
CA SER A 69 1.91 12.89 -7.24
C SER A 69 2.07 11.72 -8.21
N LYS A 70 3.15 10.93 -8.15
CA LYS A 70 3.28 9.75 -9.03
C LYS A 70 2.17 8.73 -8.82
N TRP A 71 1.56 8.67 -7.63
CA TRP A 71 0.42 7.80 -7.34
C TRP A 71 -0.89 8.25 -8.00
N THR A 72 -1.09 9.56 -8.13
CA THR A 72 -2.37 10.15 -8.57
C THR A 72 -2.33 10.71 -9.99
N LYS A 73 -1.13 10.83 -10.59
CA LYS A 73 -0.99 11.13 -12.01
C LYS A 73 -1.69 10.06 -12.85
N LYS A 74 -2.30 10.51 -13.95
CA LYS A 74 -3.02 9.63 -14.89
C LYS A 74 -2.09 8.89 -15.85
N ASP A 75 -0.84 9.32 -15.93
CA ASP A 75 0.18 8.67 -16.77
C ASP A 75 0.47 7.26 -16.25
N ARG A 76 0.57 6.29 -17.15
CA ARG A 76 1.00 4.95 -16.75
C ARG A 76 2.43 4.98 -16.24
N TRP A 77 2.70 4.22 -15.18
CA TRP A 77 4.08 4.01 -14.75
C TRP A 77 4.85 3.21 -15.79
N VAL A 78 5.99 3.75 -16.21
CA VAL A 78 6.86 3.11 -17.18
C VAL A 78 7.92 2.32 -16.42
N TYR A 79 7.95 1.01 -16.67
CA TYR A 79 9.05 0.16 -16.20
C TYR A 79 10.30 0.47 -17.02
N ARG A 80 11.37 0.92 -16.37
CA ARG A 80 12.69 1.05 -17.00
C ARG A 80 13.61 0.00 -16.40
N ASN A 81 13.89 -1.04 -17.16
CA ASN A 81 14.94 -1.99 -16.80
C ASN A 81 16.30 -1.30 -17.04
N ILE A 82 16.96 -0.84 -15.98
CA ILE A 82 18.35 -0.40 -16.07
C ILE A 82 19.19 -1.68 -16.18
N SER A 83 19.34 -2.15 -17.41
CA SER A 83 20.25 -3.27 -17.72
C SER A 83 21.66 -2.68 -17.76
N GLY A 84 22.34 -2.62 -16.61
CA GLY A 84 23.71 -2.12 -16.56
C GLY A 84 24.26 -1.88 -15.16
N LEU A 85 24.87 -2.94 -14.60
CA LEU A 85 26.28 -2.98 -14.21
C LEU A 85 26.76 -4.44 -14.26
#